data_AF-A0A927B1Y1-F1
#
_entry.id   AF-A0A927B1Y1-F1
#
_cell.length_a   1.000
_cell.length_b   1.000
_cell.length_c   1.000
_cell.angle_alpha   90.00
_cell.angle_beta   90.00
_cell.angle_gamma   90.00
#
_symmetry.space_group_name_H-M   'P 1'
#
loop_
_entity.id
_entity.type
_entity.pdbx_description
1 polymer ?
#
loop_
_entity_poly.entity_id
_entity_poly.type
_entity_poly.pdbx_seq_one_letter_code
_entity_poly.pdbx_strand_id
1 'polypeptide(L)'
;MTRNHLGQAFISTHLDRKHGLLLWIRQALAGLCLLLGVTAPFISPQAQPVRKPIRVLTTKEGLPQSFVSGMVQDAAGFVWVGTRNGLARYDGRQFVAFHYDQRDSTSLSSEVIIHLLPDQQKTIWIEYESGELDQFSPRS
;
A
#
# COMPACT_ATOMS: atom_id res chain seq x y z
N MET A 1 0.44 14.11 77.88
CA MET A 1 -0.33 14.80 76.82
C MET A 1 0.34 14.50 75.48
N THR A 2 0.19 13.31 74.89
CA THR A 2 -0.86 12.85 73.93
C THR A 2 -1.15 13.79 72.74
N ARG A 3 -0.54 13.49 71.58
CA ARG A 3 -1.10 13.71 70.22
C ARG A 3 -0.27 12.90 69.21
N ASN A 4 -0.70 11.72 68.81
CA ASN A 4 -1.57 11.38 67.65
C ASN A 4 -0.76 10.97 66.41
N HIS A 5 -0.45 9.67 66.32
CA HIS A 5 -0.20 8.95 65.07
C HIS A 5 -1.52 8.34 64.59
N LEU A 6 -2.30 9.03 63.75
CA LEU A 6 -3.44 8.42 63.05
C LEU A 6 -3.68 9.16 61.72
N GLY A 7 -2.91 8.77 60.71
CA GLY A 7 -3.27 8.97 59.31
C GLY A 7 -2.83 7.72 58.58
N GLN A 8 -3.68 7.19 57.70
CA GLN A 8 -3.49 5.99 56.85
C GLN A 8 -4.20 4.70 57.33
N ALA A 9 -5.54 4.68 57.40
CA ALA A 9 -6.29 3.41 57.39
C ALA A 9 -7.79 3.55 57.09
N PHE A 10 -8.24 4.38 56.12
CA PHE A 10 -9.69 4.55 55.92
C PHE A 10 -10.23 4.53 54.48
N ILE A 11 -9.48 4.06 53.47
CA ILE A 11 -10.05 3.92 52.11
C ILE A 11 -9.66 2.60 51.44
N SER A 12 -9.88 1.45 52.08
CA SER A 12 -9.67 0.15 51.38
C SER A 12 -10.79 -0.88 51.47
N THR A 13 -11.94 -0.59 52.10
CA THR A 13 -12.94 -1.63 52.35
C THR A 13 -14.13 -1.67 51.38
N HIS A 14 -14.27 -0.71 50.45
CA HIS A 14 -15.44 -0.66 49.56
C HIS A 14 -15.17 -1.10 48.10
N LEU A 15 -13.92 -1.34 47.71
CA LEU A 15 -13.60 -1.76 46.33
C LEU A 15 -13.38 -3.28 46.18
N ASP A 16 -13.32 -4.04 47.27
CA ASP A 16 -12.94 -5.47 47.23
C ASP A 16 -14.12 -6.41 46.85
N ARG A 17 -15.34 -6.04 47.26
CA ARG A 17 -16.52 -6.92 47.11
C ARG A 17 -16.93 -7.15 45.65
N LYS A 18 -16.65 -6.19 44.76
CA LYS A 18 -16.92 -6.30 43.31
C LYS A 18 -15.91 -7.21 42.60
N HIS A 19 -14.67 -7.25 43.08
CA HIS A 19 -13.61 -8.09 42.53
C HIS A 19 -13.84 -9.58 42.86
N GLY A 20 -14.31 -9.89 44.07
CA GLY A 20 -14.68 -11.25 44.45
C GLY A 20 -15.85 -11.82 43.63
N LEU A 21 -16.87 -11.02 43.34
CA LEU A 21 -18.03 -11.45 42.55
C LEU A 21 -17.67 -11.72 41.08
N LEU A 22 -16.85 -10.85 40.47
CA LEU A 22 -16.38 -11.04 39.09
C LEU A 22 -15.47 -12.27 38.96
N LEU A 23 -14.65 -12.55 39.96
CA LEU A 23 -13.82 -13.74 40.00
C LEU A 23 -14.68 -15.02 40.10
N TRP A 24 -15.72 -15.00 40.94
CA TRP A 24 -16.70 -16.09 41.05
C TRP A 24 -17.47 -16.34 39.75
N ILE A 25 -17.95 -15.28 39.08
CA ILE A 25 -18.68 -15.40 37.80
C ILE A 25 -17.78 -16.00 36.71
N ARG A 26 -16.49 -15.62 36.66
CA ARG A 26 -15.53 -16.18 35.70
C ARG A 26 -15.24 -17.66 35.95
N GLN A 27 -15.10 -18.07 37.22
CA GLN A 27 -14.88 -19.47 37.57
C GLN A 27 -16.12 -20.34 37.33
N ALA A 28 -17.32 -19.81 37.58
CA ALA A 28 -18.58 -20.51 37.30
C ALA A 28 -18.83 -20.69 35.78
N LEU A 29 -18.56 -19.66 34.96
CA LEU A 29 -18.69 -19.74 33.50
C LEU A 29 -17.67 -20.69 32.86
N ALA A 30 -16.44 -20.75 33.38
CA ALA A 30 -15.42 -21.69 32.91
C ALA A 30 -15.81 -23.16 33.20
N GLY A 31 -16.39 -23.43 34.38
CA GLY A 31 -16.93 -24.75 34.72
C GLY A 31 -18.13 -25.15 33.85
N LEU A 32 -19.00 -24.19 33.52
CA LEU A 32 -20.15 -24.41 32.63
C LEU A 32 -19.72 -24.72 31.18
N CYS A 33 -18.67 -24.08 30.66
CA CYS A 33 -18.13 -24.41 29.33
C CYS A 33 -17.51 -25.82 29.26
N LEU A 34 -16.89 -26.28 30.34
CA LEU A 34 -16.34 -27.65 30.44
C LEU A 34 -17.45 -28.72 30.49
N LEU A 35 -18.58 -28.44 31.15
CA LEU A 35 -19.74 -29.35 31.20
C LEU A 35 -20.53 -29.42 29.88
N LEU A 36 -20.50 -28.35 29.08
CA LEU A 36 -21.19 -28.30 27.78
C LEU A 36 -20.35 -28.87 26.62
N GLY A 37 -19.14 -29.38 26.88
CA GLY A 37 -18.27 -29.94 25.85
C GLY A 37 -17.82 -28.91 24.80
N VAL A 38 -17.99 -27.61 25.06
CA VAL A 38 -17.55 -26.54 24.17
C VAL A 38 -16.10 -26.22 24.51
N THR A 39 -15.19 -27.14 24.16
CA THR A 39 -13.82 -26.72 23.93
C THR A 39 -13.84 -25.94 22.63
N ALA A 40 -13.76 -24.61 22.71
CA ALA A 40 -13.47 -23.84 21.52
C ALA A 40 -12.13 -24.39 21.00
N PRO A 41 -12.08 -25.03 19.82
CA PRO A 41 -10.81 -25.47 19.30
C PRO A 41 -9.94 -24.21 19.19
N PHE A 42 -8.74 -24.25 19.75
CA PHE A 42 -7.68 -23.30 19.42
C PHE A 42 -7.32 -23.57 17.95
N ILE A 43 -8.18 -23.13 17.05
CA ILE A 43 -7.84 -22.95 15.65
C ILE A 43 -6.93 -21.73 15.72
N SER A 44 -5.62 -21.96 15.88
CA SER A 44 -4.66 -20.95 15.45
C SER A 44 -5.04 -20.66 14.01
N PRO A 45 -5.50 -19.43 13.67
CA PRO A 45 -5.72 -19.09 12.28
C PRO A 45 -4.35 -19.23 11.62
N GLN A 46 -4.15 -20.33 10.90
CA GLN A 46 -3.03 -20.48 9.99
C GLN A 46 -3.18 -19.29 9.06
N ALA A 47 -2.34 -18.27 9.25
CA ALA A 47 -2.30 -17.13 8.36
C ALA A 47 -1.89 -17.65 6.99
N GLN A 48 -2.88 -17.99 6.16
CA GLN A 48 -2.61 -18.33 4.78
C GLN A 48 -2.00 -17.08 4.15
N PRO A 49 -0.87 -17.20 3.43
CA PRO A 49 -0.31 -16.06 2.74
C PRO A 49 -1.35 -15.57 1.74
N VAL A 50 -1.94 -14.41 2.01
CA VAL A 50 -2.87 -13.76 1.08
C VAL A 50 -2.05 -13.38 -0.14
N ARG A 51 -2.09 -14.23 -1.17
CA ARG A 51 -1.51 -13.90 -2.47
C ARG A 51 -2.40 -12.83 -3.08
N LYS A 52 -1.90 -11.59 -3.14
CA LYS A 52 -2.55 -10.55 -3.94
C LYS A 52 -2.55 -11.03 -5.40
N PRO A 53 -3.69 -11.02 -6.10
CA PRO A 53 -3.75 -11.47 -7.48
C PRO A 53 -2.83 -10.57 -8.34
N ILE A 54 -2.11 -11.20 -9.27
CA ILE A 54 -1.33 -10.47 -10.26
C ILE A 54 -2.32 -9.89 -11.27
N ARG A 55 -2.34 -8.57 -11.42
CA ARG A 55 -3.10 -7.89 -12.47
C ARG A 55 -2.22 -7.75 -13.70
N VAL A 56 -2.70 -8.27 -14.83
CA VAL A 56 -2.04 -8.10 -16.13
C VAL A 56 -2.66 -6.88 -16.82
N LEU A 57 -1.79 -6.02 -17.33
CA LEU A 57 -2.14 -4.79 -18.03
C LEU A 57 -1.54 -4.84 -19.43
N THR A 58 -2.36 -4.63 -20.44
CA THR A 58 -2.05 -4.82 -21.85
C THR A 58 -2.53 -3.62 -22.66
N THR A 59 -2.46 -3.74 -23.98
CA THR A 59 -3.03 -2.77 -24.91
C THR A 59 -4.54 -2.57 -24.72
N LYS A 60 -5.26 -3.57 -24.19
CA LYS A 60 -6.69 -3.46 -23.87
C LYS A 60 -6.98 -2.45 -22.76
N GLU A 61 -6.00 -2.21 -21.88
CA GLU A 61 -6.09 -1.27 -20.78
C GLU A 61 -5.51 0.11 -21.12
N GLY A 62 -5.03 0.30 -22.35
CA GLY A 62 -4.52 1.58 -22.87
C GLY A 62 -2.99 1.66 -23.02
N LEU A 63 -2.25 0.57 -22.80
CA LEU A 63 -0.82 0.55 -23.12
C LEU A 63 -0.65 0.69 -24.65
N PRO A 64 0.21 1.57 -25.16
CA PRO A 64 0.32 1.82 -26.59
C PRO A 64 0.86 0.60 -27.35
N GLN A 65 1.76 -0.17 -26.73
CA GLN A 65 2.33 -1.37 -27.34
C GLN A 65 2.89 -2.33 -26.27
N SER A 66 2.86 -3.64 -26.55
CA SER A 66 3.16 -4.70 -25.57
C SER A 66 4.64 -4.88 -25.23
N PHE A 67 5.57 -4.34 -26.02
CA PHE A 67 7.00 -4.38 -25.74
C PHE A 67 7.35 -3.18 -24.86
N VAL A 68 7.69 -3.46 -23.60
CA VAL A 68 8.12 -2.47 -22.63
C VAL A 68 9.65 -2.44 -22.61
N SER A 69 10.24 -1.29 -22.90
CA SER A 69 11.70 -1.07 -22.86
C SER A 69 12.19 -0.60 -21.50
N GLY A 70 11.34 0.11 -20.75
CA GLY A 70 11.67 0.59 -19.42
C GLY A 70 10.44 1.13 -18.68
N MET A 71 10.58 1.28 -17.36
CA MET A 71 9.55 1.87 -16.53
C MET A 71 10.16 2.65 -15.36
N VAL A 72 9.51 3.75 -14.97
CA VAL A 72 9.94 4.61 -13.87
C VAL A 72 8.72 5.19 -13.16
N GLN A 73 8.79 5.37 -11.85
CA GLN A 73 7.75 6.07 -11.09
C GLN A 73 8.19 7.50 -10.83
N ASP A 74 7.32 8.47 -11.10
CA ASP A 74 7.59 9.86 -10.79
C ASP A 74 7.27 10.22 -9.32
N ALA A 75 7.64 11.44 -8.92
CA ALA A 75 7.43 11.91 -7.56
C ALA A 75 5.94 12.12 -7.17
N ALA A 76 5.03 12.16 -8.15
CA ALA A 76 3.58 12.22 -7.91
C ALA A 76 2.96 10.81 -7.78
N GLY A 77 3.74 9.77 -8.05
CA GLY A 77 3.32 8.37 -7.94
C GLY A 77 2.83 7.77 -9.26
N PHE A 78 2.83 8.52 -10.36
CA PHE A 78 2.49 7.96 -11.68
C PHE A 78 3.61 7.05 -12.18
N VAL A 79 3.22 5.97 -12.85
CA VAL A 79 4.19 5.05 -13.46
C VAL A 79 4.28 5.35 -14.95
N TRP A 80 5.47 5.67 -15.42
CA TRP A 80 5.80 5.92 -16.81
C TRP A 80 6.39 4.66 -17.43
N VAL A 81 5.94 4.32 -18.62
CA VAL A 81 6.29 3.08 -19.33
C VAL A 81 6.70 3.44 -20.75
N GLY A 82 7.96 3.13 -21.09
CA GLY A 82 8.50 3.30 -22.44
C GLY A 82 8.17 2.08 -23.28
N THR A 83 7.72 2.30 -24.50
CA THR A 83 7.40 1.23 -25.45
C THR A 83 8.03 1.50 -26.80
N ARG A 84 7.94 0.54 -27.73
CA ARG A 84 8.37 0.75 -29.12
C ARG A 84 7.41 1.60 -29.95
N ASN A 85 6.30 2.06 -29.38
CA ASN A 85 5.32 2.90 -30.05
C ASN A 85 4.81 4.01 -29.13
N GLY A 86 5.74 4.70 -28.46
CA GLY A 86 5.46 5.82 -27.59
C GLY A 86 5.56 5.52 -26.10
N LEU A 87 5.13 6.51 -25.32
CA LEU A 87 5.21 6.56 -23.87
C LEU A 87 3.81 6.36 -23.26
N ALA A 88 3.72 5.70 -22.10
CA ALA A 88 2.47 5.59 -21.37
C ALA A 88 2.61 6.05 -19.92
N ARG A 89 1.63 6.81 -19.42
CA ARG A 89 1.50 7.16 -18.00
C ARG A 89 0.35 6.37 -17.37
N TYR A 90 0.63 5.68 -16.27
CA TYR A 90 -0.36 4.91 -15.51
C TYR A 90 -0.64 5.56 -14.15
N ASP A 91 -1.93 5.75 -13.86
CA ASP A 91 -2.43 6.40 -12.63
C ASP A 91 -2.87 5.42 -11.54
N GLY A 92 -2.65 4.12 -11.74
CA GLY A 92 -3.17 3.06 -10.86
C GLY A 92 -4.50 2.46 -11.34
N ARG A 93 -5.14 3.07 -12.34
CA ARG A 93 -6.41 2.62 -12.93
C ARG A 93 -6.29 2.38 -14.42
N GLN A 94 -5.77 3.36 -15.17
CA GLN A 94 -5.73 3.42 -16.62
C GLN A 94 -4.42 4.01 -17.15
N PHE A 95 -4.11 3.74 -18.42
CA PHE A 95 -3.00 4.37 -19.13
C PHE A 95 -3.46 5.58 -19.93
N VAL A 96 -2.60 6.59 -20.01
CA VAL A 96 -2.64 7.67 -21.01
C VAL A 96 -1.41 7.50 -21.90
N ALA A 97 -1.62 7.32 -23.20
CA ALA A 97 -0.55 7.15 -24.18
C ALA A 97 -0.15 8.49 -24.81
N PHE A 98 1.15 8.66 -25.05
CA PHE A 98 1.76 9.77 -25.75
C PHE A 98 2.52 9.21 -26.96
N HIS A 99 2.30 9.80 -28.12
CA HIS A 99 2.87 9.35 -29.38
C HIS A 99 3.69 10.47 -30.02
N TYR A 100 4.55 10.07 -30.95
CA TYR A 100 5.16 10.98 -31.91
C TYR A 100 4.10 11.47 -32.90
N ASP A 101 4.02 12.78 -33.13
CA ASP A 101 3.33 13.37 -34.29
C ASP A 101 4.27 14.41 -34.91
N GLN A 102 4.73 14.13 -36.13
CA GLN A 102 5.64 15.00 -36.88
C GLN A 102 5.10 16.44 -37.07
N ARG A 103 3.79 16.65 -36.94
CA ARG A 103 3.14 17.96 -37.11
C ARG A 103 2.94 18.70 -35.78
N ASP A 104 3.20 18.05 -34.66
CA ASP A 104 3.06 18.61 -33.32
C ASP A 104 4.42 18.60 -32.60
N SER A 105 5.05 19.77 -32.54
CA SER A 105 6.33 19.96 -31.85
C SER A 105 6.25 19.80 -30.33
N THR A 106 5.05 19.63 -29.76
CA THR A 106 4.84 19.33 -28.34
C THR A 106 4.66 17.83 -28.08
N SER A 107 4.62 17.01 -29.13
CA SER A 107 4.60 15.56 -29.04
C SER A 107 6.00 14.99 -28.75
N LEU A 108 6.11 13.66 -28.64
CA LEU A 108 7.42 13.01 -28.44
C LEU A 108 8.35 13.30 -29.63
N SER A 109 9.67 13.30 -29.43
CA SER A 109 10.62 13.48 -30.55
C SER A 109 10.71 12.25 -31.47
N SER A 110 10.41 11.05 -30.97
CA SER A 110 10.42 9.81 -31.76
C SER A 110 9.48 8.74 -31.17
N GLU A 111 9.19 7.69 -31.95
CA GLU A 111 8.23 6.62 -31.57
C GLU A 111 8.85 5.56 -30.66
N VAL A 112 10.09 5.15 -30.92
CA VAL A 112 10.70 3.99 -30.29
C VAL A 112 11.53 4.43 -29.09
N ILE A 113 11.00 4.21 -27.89
CA ILE A 113 11.72 4.50 -26.63
C ILE A 113 12.57 3.31 -26.25
N ILE A 114 13.86 3.53 -25.98
CA ILE A 114 14.80 2.49 -25.56
C ILE A 114 15.13 2.57 -24.07
N HIS A 115 15.17 3.77 -23.49
CA HIS A 115 15.44 3.96 -22.07
C HIS A 115 14.60 5.08 -21.46
N LEU A 116 14.22 4.87 -20.20
CA LEU A 116 13.65 5.90 -19.31
C LEU A 116 14.57 6.05 -18.11
N LEU A 117 15.13 7.24 -17.91
CA LEU A 117 16.08 7.51 -16.84
C LEU A 117 15.51 8.56 -15.89
N PRO A 118 15.31 8.23 -14.59
CA PRO A 118 14.91 9.22 -13.60
C PRO A 118 16.03 10.23 -13.36
N ASP A 119 15.67 11.50 -13.28
CA ASP A 119 16.53 12.57 -12.81
C ASP A 119 16.24 12.90 -11.34
N GLN A 120 17.26 13.33 -10.60
CA GLN A 120 17.14 13.78 -9.22
C GLN A 120 16.21 15.00 -9.07
N GLN A 121 15.94 15.73 -10.16
CA GLN A 121 15.07 16.92 -10.18
C GLN A 121 13.60 16.66 -10.56
N LYS A 122 13.08 15.43 -10.43
CA LYS A 122 11.68 15.05 -10.76
C LYS A 122 11.36 15.08 -12.25
N THR A 123 12.39 14.90 -13.07
CA THR A 123 12.30 14.86 -14.52
C THR A 123 12.60 13.44 -15.00
N ILE A 124 12.07 13.08 -16.16
CA ILE A 124 12.34 11.79 -16.80
C ILE A 124 13.05 12.09 -18.11
N TRP A 125 14.23 11.51 -18.29
CA TRP A 125 14.92 11.52 -19.57
C TRP A 125 14.45 10.34 -20.41
N ILE A 126 14.10 10.62 -21.66
CA ILE A 126 13.66 9.63 -22.65
C ILE A 126 14.74 9.54 -23.71
N GLU A 127 15.27 8.33 -23.88
CA GLU A 127 16.19 8.02 -24.96
C GLU A 127 15.47 7.21 -26.02
N TYR A 128 15.62 7.64 -27.27
CA TYR A 128 14.98 7.02 -28.42
C TYR A 128 15.97 6.21 -29.24
N GLU A 129 15.47 5.23 -30.00
CA GLU A 129 16.29 4.48 -30.95
C GLU A 129 16.90 5.38 -32.05
N SER A 130 16.29 6.53 -32.34
CA SER A 130 16.84 7.55 -33.25
C SER A 130 18.12 8.23 -32.71
N GLY A 131 18.44 8.05 -31.42
CA GLY A 131 19.53 8.73 -30.73
C GLY A 131 19.17 10.11 -30.17
N GLU A 132 17.93 10.56 -30.35
CA GLU A 132 17.42 11.78 -29.73
C GLU A 132 17.19 11.58 -28.23
N LEU A 133 17.21 12.68 -27.47
CA LEU A 133 17.00 12.72 -26.03
C LEU A 133 15.96 13.78 -25.68
N ASP A 134 14.87 13.36 -25.06
CA ASP A 134 13.84 14.27 -24.55
C ASP A 134 13.91 14.38 -23.03
N GLN A 135 13.78 15.60 -22.54
CA GLN A 135 13.59 15.88 -21.13
C GLN A 135 12.10 16.06 -20.86
N PHE A 136 11.47 15.04 -20.26
CA PHE A 136 10.05 15.05 -19.97
C PHE A 136 9.78 15.45 -18.51
N SER A 137 9.07 16.56 -18.31
CA SER A 137 8.59 17.01 -17.00
C SER A 137 7.13 16.60 -16.78
N PRO A 138 6.82 15.69 -15.83
CA PRO A 138 5.46 15.22 -15.54
C PRO A 138 4.46 16.26 -15.02
N ARG A 139 4.82 17.55 -15.00
CA ARG A 139 4.14 18.62 -14.25
C ARG A 139 3.20 19.54 -15.06
N SER A 140 2.92 19.24 -16.33
CA SER A 140 1.88 19.96 -17.10
C SER A 140 0.52 19.28 -17.01
#